data_AF-A0A2N6F089-F1
#
_entry.id   AF-A0A2N6F089-F1
#
_cell.length_a   1.000
_cell.length_b   1.000
_cell.length_c   1.000
_cell.angle_alpha   90.00
_cell.angle_beta   90.00
_cell.angle_gamma   90.00
#
_symmetry.space_group_name_H-M   'P 1'
#
loop_
_entity.id
_entity.type
_entity.pdbx_description
1 polymer ?
#
loop_
_entity_poly.entity_id
_entity_poly.type
_entity_poly.pdbx_seq_one_letter_code
_entity_poly.pdbx_strand_id
1 'polypeptide(L)'
;MGHVIPLADLSQEQREQRILEQGIPFATLVRLPGHIMLYVGQHDGHAIVLHTLWGLKTTSLFGKEGRWLVGKTVLTTLQPGLEQDGLWQSIGDLRSRIT
;
A
#
# COMPACT_ATOMS: atom_id res chain seq x y z
N MET A 1 11.34 2.91 22.06
CA MET A 1 11.93 3.11 20.70
C MET A 1 11.36 2.03 19.79
N GLY A 2 11.16 2.32 18.50
CA GLY A 2 10.69 1.32 17.51
C GLY A 2 11.86 0.58 16.86
N HIS A 3 11.62 -0.63 16.36
CA HIS A 3 12.58 -1.39 15.53
C HIS A 3 12.23 -1.19 14.05
N VAL A 4 13.24 -0.95 13.21
CA VAL A 4 13.06 -0.76 11.76
C VAL A 4 13.52 -2.01 11.04
N ILE A 5 12.62 -2.57 10.23
CA ILE A 5 12.88 -3.76 9.40
C ILE A 5 12.88 -3.28 7.94
N PRO A 6 14.03 -3.30 7.25
CA PRO A 6 14.09 -2.91 5.85
C PRO A 6 13.41 -3.95 4.96
N LEU A 7 12.61 -3.47 4.01
CA LEU A 7 11.82 -4.26 3.06
C LEU A 7 12.17 -3.94 1.60
N ALA A 8 12.99 -2.91 1.36
CA ALA A 8 13.35 -2.42 0.03
C ALA A 8 13.93 -3.50 -0.91
N ASP A 9 14.71 -4.45 -0.39
CA ASP A 9 15.37 -5.50 -1.21
C ASP A 9 14.48 -6.73 -1.48
N LEU A 10 13.27 -6.77 -0.92
CA LEU A 10 12.33 -7.86 -1.08
C LEU A 10 11.42 -7.66 -2.31
N SER A 11 10.96 -8.77 -2.91
CA SER A 11 9.90 -8.73 -3.91
C SER A 11 8.57 -8.21 -3.32
N GLN A 12 7.63 -7.77 -4.16
CA GLN A 12 6.35 -7.23 -3.69
C GLN A 12 5.58 -8.20 -2.79
N GLU A 13 5.54 -9.48 -3.18
CA GLU A 13 4.92 -10.57 -2.43
C GLU A 13 5.65 -10.81 -1.10
N GLN A 14 6.99 -10.83 -1.13
CA GLN A 14 7.80 -11.02 0.06
C GLN A 14 7.65 -9.86 1.06
N ARG A 15 7.41 -8.63 0.60
CA ARG A 15 7.15 -7.48 1.47
C ARG A 15 5.85 -7.65 2.24
N GLU A 16 4.77 -8.01 1.55
CA GLU A 16 3.48 -8.25 2.19
C GLU A 16 3.56 -9.44 3.15
N GLN A 17 4.18 -10.55 2.73
CA GLN A 17 4.38 -11.72 3.57
C GLN A 17 5.17 -11.39 4.84
N ARG A 18 6.22 -10.56 4.73
CA ARG A 18 6.99 -10.12 5.90
C ARG A 18 6.16 -9.30 6.88
N ILE A 19 5.26 -8.45 6.38
CA ILE A 19 4.34 -7.68 7.22
C ILE A 19 3.35 -8.61 7.93
N LEU A 20 2.84 -9.63 7.24
CA LEU A 20 1.93 -10.61 7.84
C LEU A 20 2.62 -11.48 8.92
N GLU A 21 3.88 -11.84 8.71
CA GLU A 21 4.64 -12.69 9.64
C GLU A 21 5.16 -11.95 10.88
N GLN A 22 5.58 -10.69 10.71
CA GLN A 22 6.31 -9.96 11.75
C GLN A 22 5.56 -8.72 12.27
N GLY A 23 4.52 -8.28 11.56
CA GLY A 23 3.70 -7.15 11.95
C GLY A 23 2.84 -7.46 13.17
N ILE A 24 2.83 -6.55 14.13
CA ILE A 24 1.93 -6.58 15.27
C ILE A 24 0.77 -5.63 14.95
N PRO A 25 -0.47 -6.12 14.84
CA PRO A 25 -1.64 -5.29 14.59
C PRO A 25 -1.71 -4.12 15.57
N PHE A 26 -2.00 -2.92 15.05
CA PHE A 26 -2.08 -1.66 15.79
C PHE A 26 -0.77 -1.16 16.43
N ALA A 27 0.37 -1.84 16.21
CA ALA A 27 1.67 -1.44 16.73
C ALA A 27 2.78 -1.36 15.67
N THR A 28 2.50 -1.75 14.42
CA THR A 28 3.47 -1.71 13.32
C THR A 28 3.12 -0.60 12.32
N LEU A 29 4.11 0.25 12.01
CA LEU A 29 4.01 1.26 10.95
C LEU A 29 4.65 0.72 9.66
N VAL A 30 3.93 0.83 8.54
CA VAL A 30 4.40 0.47 7.20
C VAL A 30 4.69 1.75 6.44
N ARG A 31 5.90 1.89 5.91
CA ARG A 31 6.38 3.11 5.26
C ARG A 31 6.63 2.88 3.77
N LEU A 32 6.26 3.88 2.98
CA LEU A 32 6.74 4.08 1.62
C LEU A 32 7.24 5.54 1.49
N PRO A 33 8.05 5.89 0.47
CA PRO A 33 8.50 7.26 0.28
C PRO A 33 7.32 8.24 0.18
N GLY A 34 7.22 9.15 1.17
CA GLY A 34 6.20 10.18 1.25
C GLY A 34 4.84 9.73 1.83
N HIS A 35 4.71 8.50 2.32
CA HIS A 35 3.46 8.03 2.94
C HIS A 35 3.71 6.99 4.04
N ILE A 36 2.91 7.02 5.09
CA ILE A 36 3.02 6.10 6.24
C ILE A 36 1.64 5.55 6.59
N MET A 37 1.61 4.30 7.02
CA MET A 37 0.37 3.54 7.26
C MET A 37 0.51 2.75 8.56
N LEU A 38 -0.61 2.52 9.24
CA LEU A 38 -0.66 1.67 10.44
C LEU A 38 -1.18 0.28 10.03
N TYR A 39 -0.40 -0.76 10.26
CA TYR A 39 -0.86 -2.14 10.08
C TYR A 39 -1.89 -2.48 11.16
N VAL A 40 -3.05 -3.00 10.76
CA VAL A 40 -4.16 -3.32 11.68
C VAL A 40 -4.55 -4.79 11.69
N GLY A 41 -3.84 -5.64 10.94
CA GLY A 41 -4.07 -7.07 10.89
C GLY A 41 -4.26 -7.60 9.48
N GLN A 42 -4.85 -8.78 9.38
CA GLN A 42 -5.05 -9.49 8.12
C GLN A 42 -6.55 -9.70 7.85
N HIS A 43 -6.93 -9.63 6.59
CA HIS A 43 -8.25 -10.02 6.11
C HIS A 43 -8.10 -10.76 4.78
N ASP A 44 -8.71 -11.94 4.65
CA ASP A 44 -8.66 -12.78 3.45
C ASP A 44 -7.26 -12.98 2.87
N GLY A 45 -6.27 -13.21 3.74
CA GLY A 45 -4.88 -13.40 3.32
C GLY A 45 -4.08 -12.11 3.17
N HIS A 46 -4.71 -10.93 3.12
CA HIS A 46 -4.06 -9.66 2.82
C HIS A 46 -3.78 -8.80 4.05
N ALA A 47 -2.67 -8.06 4.01
CA ALA A 47 -2.35 -7.10 5.06
C ALA A 47 -3.27 -5.87 4.96
N ILE A 48 -3.97 -5.54 6.05
CA ILE A 48 -4.85 -4.38 6.14
C ILE A 48 -4.13 -3.24 6.86
N VAL A 49 -4.23 -2.06 6.28
CA VAL A 49 -3.60 -0.85 6.79
C VAL A 49 -4.60 0.29 6.93
N LEU A 50 -4.47 1.07 8.00
CA LEU A 50 -5.15 2.33 8.23
C LEU A 50 -4.24 3.49 7.80
N HIS A 51 -4.73 4.38 6.95
CA HIS A 51 -3.95 5.54 6.51
C HIS A 51 -4.83 6.68 5.97
N THR A 52 -4.29 7.90 5.96
CA THR A 52 -4.91 9.06 5.30
C THR A 52 -4.33 9.22 3.91
N LEU A 53 -5.10 8.91 2.88
CA LEU A 53 -4.61 8.85 1.50
C LEU A 53 -5.09 10.07 0.69
N TRP A 54 -4.17 10.84 0.11
CA TRP A 54 -4.54 11.93 -0.80
C TRP A 54 -5.11 11.38 -2.11
N GLY A 55 -4.36 10.52 -2.78
CA GLY A 55 -4.82 9.86 -4.00
C GLY A 55 -3.76 8.96 -4.61
N LEU A 56 -4.20 8.04 -5.45
CA LEU A 56 -3.37 7.03 -6.09
C LEU A 56 -2.90 7.50 -7.46
N LYS A 57 -1.64 7.21 -7.80
CA LYS A 57 -1.12 7.53 -9.14
C LYS A 57 -1.86 6.67 -10.15
N THR A 58 -2.34 7.29 -11.21
CA THR A 58 -2.97 6.59 -12.32
C THR A 58 -2.30 6.93 -13.65
N THR A 59 -2.39 6.02 -14.61
CA THR A 59 -1.86 6.22 -15.97
C THR A 59 -2.92 5.82 -16.97
N SER A 60 -3.28 6.70 -17.90
CA SER A 60 -4.22 6.34 -18.98
C SER A 60 -3.54 5.49 -20.07
N LEU A 61 -4.33 4.87 -20.94
CA LEU A 61 -3.82 4.15 -22.13
C LEU A 61 -2.86 4.97 -23.00
N PHE A 62 -3.06 6.29 -23.05
CA PHE A 62 -2.23 7.20 -23.83
C PHE A 62 -1.01 7.73 -23.03
N GLY A 63 -0.69 7.10 -21.89
CA GLY A 63 0.45 7.44 -21.05
C GLY A 63 0.27 8.71 -20.22
N LYS A 64 -0.93 9.28 -20.15
CA LYS A 64 -1.18 10.49 -19.37
C LYS A 64 -1.25 10.15 -17.89
N GLU A 65 -0.35 10.74 -17.10
CA GLU A 65 -0.38 10.61 -15.65
C GLU A 65 -1.59 11.37 -15.06
N GLY A 66 -2.20 10.76 -14.06
CA GLY A 66 -3.32 11.30 -13.30
C GLY A 66 -3.26 10.90 -11.83
N ARG A 67 -4.32 11.26 -11.10
CA ARG A 67 -4.48 10.86 -9.71
C ARG A 67 -5.93 10.54 -9.41
N TRP A 68 -6.18 9.36 -8.84
CA TRP A 68 -7.49 9.04 -8.28
C TRP A 68 -7.56 9.56 -6.85
N LEU A 69 -8.40 10.58 -6.63
CA LEU A 69 -8.49 11.27 -5.35
C LEU A 69 -9.27 10.43 -4.33
N VAL A 70 -8.69 10.26 -3.15
CA VAL A 70 -9.32 9.59 -2.01
C VAL A 70 -9.64 10.62 -0.93
N GLY A 71 -8.65 11.44 -0.55
CA GLY A 71 -8.82 12.62 0.31
C GLY A 71 -9.35 12.34 1.72
N LYS A 72 -9.22 11.11 2.23
CA LYS A 72 -9.80 10.69 3.52
C LYS A 72 -8.99 9.57 4.18
N THR A 73 -9.31 9.30 5.44
CA THR A 73 -8.78 8.16 6.18
C THR A 73 -9.55 6.89 5.79
N VAL A 74 -8.83 5.85 5.41
CA VAL A 74 -9.39 4.59 4.93
C VAL A 74 -8.65 3.39 5.51
N LEU A 75 -9.35 2.25 5.57
CA LEU A 75 -8.78 0.93 5.74
C LEU A 75 -8.69 0.28 4.36
N THR A 76 -7.50 -0.16 3.96
CA THR A 76 -7.28 -0.80 2.65
C THR A 76 -6.31 -1.95 2.77
N THR A 77 -6.21 -2.78 1.72
CA THR A 77 -5.03 -3.61 1.51
C THR A 77 -3.81 -2.75 1.17
N LEU A 78 -2.66 -3.37 0.90
CA LEU A 78 -1.50 -2.69 0.33
C LEU A 78 -1.65 -2.38 -1.18
N GLN A 79 -2.81 -2.69 -1.76
CA GLN A 79 -3.15 -2.46 -3.18
C GLN A 79 -4.49 -1.73 -3.32
N PRO A 80 -4.68 -0.56 -2.70
CA PRO A 80 -5.94 0.16 -2.79
C PRO A 80 -6.25 0.52 -4.25
N GLY A 81 -7.49 0.31 -4.67
CA GLY A 81 -7.97 0.69 -6.00
C GLY A 81 -7.58 -0.28 -7.12
N LEU A 82 -6.85 -1.36 -6.85
CA LEU A 82 -6.47 -2.31 -7.89
C LEU A 82 -7.71 -2.98 -8.53
N GLU A 83 -8.83 -3.04 -7.82
CA GLU A 83 -10.12 -3.49 -8.36
C GLU A 83 -10.71 -2.56 -9.43
N GLN A 84 -10.23 -1.32 -9.51
CA GLN A 84 -10.58 -0.35 -10.56
C GLN A 84 -9.52 -0.30 -11.67
N ASP A 85 -8.47 -1.11 -11.57
CA ASP A 85 -7.45 -1.28 -12.61
C ASP A 85 -8.11 -1.91 -13.85
N GLY A 86 -7.87 -1.35 -15.02
CA GLY A 86 -8.53 -1.84 -16.21
C GLY A 86 -7.95 -1.30 -17.51
N LEU A 87 -8.61 -1.65 -18.61
CA LEU A 87 -8.14 -1.34 -19.96
C LEU A 87 -7.88 0.15 -20.17
N TRP A 88 -8.62 1.06 -19.53
CA TRP A 88 -8.56 2.49 -19.81
C TRP A 88 -7.64 3.29 -18.86
N GLN A 89 -7.35 2.73 -17.68
CA GLN A 89 -6.59 3.40 -16.63
C GLN A 89 -5.91 2.36 -15.76
N SER A 90 -4.59 2.52 -15.54
CA SER A 90 -3.87 1.73 -14.56
C SER A 90 -3.75 2.42 -13.20
N ILE A 91 -3.76 1.65 -12.11
CA ILE A 91 -3.60 2.13 -10.73
C ILE A 91 -2.28 1.59 -10.14
N GLY A 92 -1.52 2.46 -9.48
CA GLY A 92 -0.23 2.09 -8.91
C GLY A 92 -0.33 1.20 -7.66
N ASP A 93 0.32 0.03 -7.69
CA ASP A 93 0.48 -0.88 -6.55
C ASP A 93 1.43 -0.30 -5.48
N LEU A 94 0.96 -0.15 -4.24
CA LEU A 94 1.78 0.41 -3.15
C LEU A 94 2.83 -0.57 -2.62
N ARG A 95 2.66 -1.88 -2.76
CA ARG A 95 3.63 -2.90 -2.30
C ARG A 95 4.99 -2.70 -2.94
N SER A 96 5.00 -2.30 -4.21
CA SER A 96 6.20 -1.98 -4.98
C SER A 96 7.02 -0.81 -4.39
N ARG A 97 6.44 0.00 -3.50
CA ARG A 97 7.05 1.20 -2.94
C ARG A 97 7.39 1.10 -1.46
N ILE A 98 7.05 0.01 -0.79
CA ILE A 98 7.36 -0.20 0.62
C ILE A 98 8.88 -0.36 0.80
N THR A 99 9.45 0.32 1.79
CA THR A 99 10.90 0.40 2.05
C THR A 99 11.25 -0.08 3.44
#